data_AF-A0A7R7E0X9-F1
#
_entry.id   AF-A0A7R7E0X9-F1
#
_cell.length_a   1.000
_cell.length_b   1.000
_cell.length_c   1.000
_cell.angle_alpha   90.00
_cell.angle_beta   90.00
_cell.angle_gamma   90.00
#
_symmetry.space_group_name_H-M   'P 1'
#
loop_
_entity.id
_entity.type
_entity.pdbx_description
1 polymer ?
#
loop_
_entity_poly.entity_id
_entity_poly.type
_entity_poly.pdbx_seq_one_letter_code
_entity_poly.pdbx_strand_id
1 'polypeptide(L)'
;MNHTSLIILKTTKQHFIGVTEHQKHALRGRMTKAHQGDVLIIAEIQDNGPAVAKYAMQFKQQYADHVGQSEVIWGKRWRFIVDGEKGCWLSKPFAPAALKPDGPYAQGGTLVYVPTADAIDFIAAGHLSPIL
;
A
#
# COMPACT_ATOMS: atom_id res chain seq x y z
N MET A 1 17.03 -6.46 -15.59
CA MET A 1 16.67 -5.55 -14.49
C MET A 1 15.43 -6.11 -13.84
N ASN A 2 15.45 -6.37 -12.53
CA ASN A 2 14.25 -6.84 -11.82
C ASN A 2 13.17 -5.75 -11.91
N HIS A 3 11.99 -6.10 -12.42
CA HIS A 3 10.85 -5.20 -12.48
C HIS A 3 10.27 -5.02 -11.08
N THR A 4 10.77 -4.04 -10.32
CA THR A 4 10.13 -3.60 -9.08
C THR A 4 8.97 -2.69 -9.45
N SER A 5 7.75 -3.15 -9.18
CA SER A 5 6.52 -2.38 -9.40
C SER A 5 6.13 -1.62 -8.13
N LEU A 6 5.44 -0.50 -8.31
CA LEU A 6 4.86 0.28 -7.21
C LEU A 6 3.36 -0.04 -7.12
N ILE A 7 2.89 -0.35 -5.92
CA ILE A 7 1.49 -0.69 -5.65
C ILE A 7 1.01 0.13 -4.47
N ILE A 8 -0.12 0.84 -4.62
CA ILE A 8 -0.72 1.58 -3.51
C ILE A 8 -1.84 0.74 -2.91
N LEU A 9 -1.79 0.55 -1.58
CA LEU A 9 -2.85 -0.03 -0.78
C LEU A 9 -3.49 1.07 0.06
N LYS A 10 -4.79 1.32 -0.12
CA LYS A 10 -5.54 2.32 0.65
C LYS A 10 -6.23 1.64 1.84
N THR A 11 -6.14 2.25 3.00
CA THR A 11 -6.69 1.69 4.24
C THR A 11 -7.15 2.76 5.22
N THR A 12 -8.04 2.40 6.13
CA THR A 12 -8.53 3.32 7.17
C THR A 12 -7.47 3.55 8.24
N LYS A 13 -7.55 4.67 8.97
CA LYS A 13 -6.65 4.99 10.10
C LYS A 13 -6.49 3.85 11.12
N GLN A 14 -7.59 3.21 11.53
CA GLN A 14 -7.53 2.09 12.49
C GLN A 14 -6.74 0.89 11.94
N HIS A 15 -7.00 0.54 10.69
CA HIS A 15 -6.32 -0.59 10.04
C HIS A 15 -4.84 -0.28 9.75
N PHE A 16 -4.52 0.99 9.47
CA PHE A 16 -3.17 1.47 9.20
C PHE A 16 -2.21 1.18 10.38
N ILE A 17 -2.67 1.32 11.62
CA ILE A 17 -1.88 1.03 12.82
C ILE A 17 -1.38 -0.42 12.78
N GLY A 18 -2.30 -1.37 12.63
CA GLY A 18 -1.95 -2.80 12.53
C GLY A 18 -1.08 -3.11 11.31
N VAL A 19 -1.21 -2.34 10.22
CA VAL A 19 -0.32 -2.49 9.07
C VAL A 19 1.13 -2.15 9.43
N THR A 20 1.33 -1.02 10.09
CA THR A 20 2.67 -0.57 10.46
C THR A 20 3.31 -1.41 11.55
N GLU A 21 2.54 -1.93 12.51
CA GLU A 21 3.03 -2.75 13.61
C GLU A 21 3.42 -4.16 13.18
N HIS A 22 2.64 -4.75 12.26
CA HIS A 22 2.82 -6.16 11.85
C HIS A 22 3.42 -6.34 10.45
N GLN A 23 3.66 -5.23 9.73
CA GLN A 23 4.06 -5.21 8.32
C GLN A 23 3.16 -6.08 7.45
N LYS A 24 1.84 -6.04 7.72
CA LYS A 24 0.84 -6.85 7.03
C LYS A 24 -0.32 -5.99 6.59
N HIS A 25 -1.01 -6.36 5.53
CA HIS A 25 -2.24 -5.69 5.11
C HIS A 25 -3.31 -6.71 4.82
N ALA A 26 -4.58 -6.39 5.06
CA ALA A 26 -5.68 -7.28 4.72
C ALA A 26 -6.38 -6.84 3.43
N LEU A 27 -6.73 -7.77 2.55
CA LEU A 27 -7.47 -7.52 1.32
C LEU A 27 -8.60 -8.53 1.13
N ARG A 28 -9.67 -8.10 0.46
CA ARG A 28 -10.75 -9.00 0.03
C ARG A 28 -10.38 -9.80 -1.22
N GLY A 29 -9.55 -9.21 -2.08
CA GLY A 29 -9.12 -9.77 -3.37
C GLY A 29 -7.64 -10.14 -3.41
N ARG A 30 -7.26 -10.92 -4.44
CA ARG A 30 -5.87 -11.25 -4.71
C ARG A 30 -5.13 -10.12 -5.44
N MET A 31 -3.85 -9.98 -5.15
CA MET A 31 -2.93 -9.08 -5.86
C MET A 31 -2.33 -9.83 -7.07
N THR A 32 -3.06 -9.87 -8.18
CA THR A 32 -2.71 -10.73 -9.33
C THR A 32 -1.45 -10.33 -10.10
N LYS A 33 -0.97 -9.09 -9.93
CA LYS A 33 0.25 -8.58 -10.60
C LYS A 33 1.42 -8.30 -9.65
N ALA A 34 1.28 -8.64 -8.38
CA ALA A 34 2.33 -8.37 -7.38
C ALA A 34 3.37 -9.49 -7.37
N HIS A 35 4.64 -9.11 -7.30
CA HIS A 35 5.79 -9.99 -7.22
C HIS A 35 6.63 -9.67 -5.99
N GLN A 36 7.32 -10.68 -5.46
CA GLN A 36 8.21 -10.49 -4.31
C GLN A 36 9.24 -9.39 -4.61
N GLY A 37 9.36 -8.43 -3.70
CA GLY A 37 10.23 -7.26 -3.83
C GLY A 37 9.54 -6.01 -4.41
N ASP A 38 8.30 -6.11 -4.91
CA ASP A 38 7.51 -4.93 -5.28
C ASP A 38 7.34 -3.98 -4.09
N VAL A 39 7.25 -2.68 -4.36
CA VAL A 39 7.05 -1.68 -3.30
C VAL A 39 5.56 -1.47 -3.06
N LEU A 40 5.11 -1.73 -1.84
CA LEU A 40 3.78 -1.43 -1.35
C LEU A 40 3.80 -0.07 -0.66
N ILE A 41 3.03 0.88 -1.17
CA ILE A 41 2.77 2.18 -0.54
C ILE A 41 1.44 2.10 0.19
N ILE A 42 1.47 2.35 1.49
CA ILE A 42 0.27 2.32 2.33
C ILE A 42 -0.24 3.75 2.47
N ALA A 43 -1.45 3.96 1.95
CA ALA A 43 -2.16 5.23 1.99
C ALA A 43 -3.32 5.19 2.98
N GLU A 44 -3.31 6.11 3.92
CA GLU A 44 -4.37 6.27 4.91
C GLU A 44 -5.51 7.11 4.33
N ILE A 45 -6.71 6.54 4.24
CA ILE A 45 -7.95 7.23 3.88
C ILE A 45 -8.22 8.29 4.94
N GLN A 46 -8.40 9.53 4.50
CA GLN A 46 -8.73 10.68 5.35
C GLN A 46 -10.24 10.89 5.36
N ASP A 47 -10.78 11.40 6.47
CA ASP A 47 -12.23 11.63 6.61
C ASP A 47 -12.77 12.66 5.59
N ASN A 48 -11.97 13.70 5.30
CA ASN A 48 -12.33 14.79 4.39
C ASN A 48 -11.21 15.08 3.38
N GLY A 49 -10.83 14.09 2.57
CA GLY A 49 -9.81 14.31 1.53
C GLY A 49 -9.30 13.05 0.85
N PRO A 50 -8.31 13.18 -0.04
CA PRO A 50 -7.68 12.03 -0.68
C PRO A 50 -6.90 11.19 0.33
N ALA A 51 -6.75 9.90 0.04
CA ALA A 51 -5.87 9.05 0.84
C ALA A 51 -4.41 9.54 0.77
N VAL A 52 -3.73 9.56 1.92
CA VAL A 52 -2.36 10.04 2.05
C VAL A 52 -1.42 8.86 2.25
N ALA A 53 -0.52 8.65 1.30
CA ALA A 53 0.61 7.75 1.42
C ALA A 53 1.54 8.22 2.54
N LYS A 54 1.79 7.35 3.52
CA LYS A 54 2.62 7.66 4.71
C LYS A 54 3.67 6.60 5.01
N TYR A 55 3.43 5.37 4.59
CA TYR A 55 4.27 4.21 4.91
C TYR A 55 4.53 3.40 3.66
N ALA A 56 5.62 2.65 3.65
CA ALA A 56 5.94 1.73 2.60
C ALA A 56 6.55 0.45 3.14
N MET A 57 6.44 -0.63 2.38
CA MET A 57 7.09 -1.91 2.66
C MET A 57 7.32 -2.68 1.36
N GLN A 58 8.22 -3.66 1.36
CA GLN A 58 8.39 -4.56 0.23
C GLN A 58 7.37 -5.69 0.31
N PHE A 59 6.71 -6.01 -0.80
CA PHE A 59 5.81 -7.16 -0.90
C PHE A 59 6.62 -8.43 -0.77
N LYS A 60 6.26 -9.27 0.20
CA LYS A 60 6.87 -10.59 0.39
C LYS A 60 6.02 -11.66 -0.25
N GLN A 61 4.74 -11.71 0.12
CA GLN A 61 3.78 -12.71 -0.37
C GLN A 61 2.33 -12.30 -0.06
N GLN A 62 1.38 -13.02 -0.64
CA GLN A 62 -0.02 -12.97 -0.25
C GLN A 62 -0.54 -14.38 0.00
N TYR A 63 -1.27 -14.57 1.11
CA TYR A 63 -1.89 -15.85 1.45
C TYR A 63 -3.33 -15.66 1.93
N ALA A 64 -4.11 -16.73 1.88
CA ALA A 64 -5.48 -16.73 2.41
C ALA A 64 -5.46 -16.77 3.95
N ASP A 65 -6.34 -16.02 4.58
CA ASP A 65 -6.43 -15.97 6.05
C ASP A 65 -7.23 -17.17 6.60
N HIS A 66 -6.57 -18.33 6.62
CA HIS A 66 -7.18 -19.57 7.10
C HIS A 66 -7.28 -19.63 8.63
N VAL A 67 -6.40 -18.92 9.34
CA VAL A 67 -6.22 -19.04 10.79
C VAL A 67 -6.79 -17.85 11.57
N GLY A 68 -7.46 -16.90 10.90
CA GLY A 68 -8.09 -15.75 11.56
C GLY A 68 -7.08 -14.69 12.02
N GLN A 69 -5.91 -14.61 11.39
CA GLN A 69 -4.89 -13.63 11.73
C GLN A 69 -5.42 -12.19 11.58
N SER A 70 -6.30 -11.95 10.61
CA SER A 70 -6.90 -10.64 10.44
C SER A 70 -7.84 -10.24 11.57
N GLU A 71 -8.50 -11.19 12.23
CA GLU A 71 -9.32 -10.92 13.41
C GLU A 71 -8.45 -10.52 14.60
N VAL A 72 -7.31 -11.17 14.78
CA VAL A 72 -6.35 -10.83 15.84
C VAL A 72 -5.77 -9.43 15.63
N ILE A 73 -5.36 -9.10 14.40
CA ILE A 73 -4.67 -7.82 14.12
C ILE A 73 -5.67 -6.65 13.98
N TRP A 74 -6.81 -6.86 13.33
CA TRP A 74 -7.73 -5.78 12.96
C TRP A 74 -9.15 -5.95 13.50
N GLY A 75 -9.41 -6.94 14.35
CA GLY A 75 -10.74 -7.18 14.92
C GLY A 75 -11.79 -7.61 13.89
N LYS A 76 -11.38 -7.95 12.67
CA LYS A 76 -12.28 -8.27 11.57
C LYS A 76 -11.68 -9.29 10.63
N ARG A 77 -12.50 -10.24 10.17
CA ARG A 77 -12.08 -11.23 9.18
C ARG A 77 -11.92 -10.64 7.77
N TRP A 78 -10.81 -11.00 7.15
CA TRP A 78 -10.50 -10.75 5.75
C TRP A 78 -10.20 -12.05 5.02
N ARG A 79 -10.19 -12.01 3.68
CA ARG A 79 -9.96 -13.20 2.87
C ARG A 79 -8.48 -13.47 2.65
N PHE A 80 -7.69 -12.41 2.46
CA PHE A 80 -6.26 -12.51 2.17
C PHE A 80 -5.46 -11.58 3.07
N ILE A 81 -4.30 -12.07 3.49
CA ILE A 81 -3.24 -11.29 4.12
C ILE A 81 -2.14 -11.05 3.09
N VAL A 82 -1.71 -9.81 2.99
CA VAL A 82 -0.51 -9.37 2.29
C VAL A 82 0.57 -9.24 3.35
N ASP A 83 1.65 -10.00 3.19
CA ASP A 83 2.81 -9.96 4.05
C ASP A 83 3.86 -9.05 3.41
N GLY A 84 4.35 -8.10 4.20
CA GLY A 84 5.41 -7.18 3.81
C GLY A 84 6.67 -7.40 4.62
N GLU A 85 7.74 -6.76 4.18
CA GLU A 85 9.02 -6.69 4.91
C GLU A 85 9.68 -5.33 4.70
N LYS A 86 10.68 -5.02 5.53
CA LYS A 86 11.48 -3.77 5.46
C LYS A 86 10.61 -2.51 5.43
N GLY A 87 9.57 -2.49 6.26
CA GLY A 87 8.64 -1.37 6.28
C GLY A 87 9.28 -0.10 6.85
N CYS A 88 8.98 1.05 6.25
CA CYS A 88 9.50 2.35 6.64
C CYS A 88 8.46 3.46 6.45
N TRP A 89 8.59 4.52 7.25
CA TRP A 89 7.82 5.74 7.06
C TRP A 89 8.40 6.54 5.89
N LEU A 90 7.51 7.12 5.07
CA LEU A 90 7.91 8.02 4.01
C LEU A 90 8.43 9.33 4.62
N SER A 91 9.59 9.78 4.14
CA SER A 91 10.14 11.09 4.53
C SER A 91 9.23 12.25 4.11
N LYS A 92 8.50 12.07 3.00
CA LYS A 92 7.56 13.05 2.44
C LYS A 92 6.20 12.40 2.13
N PRO A 93 5.31 12.30 3.12
CA PRO A 93 3.94 11.84 2.90
C PRO A 93 3.24 12.64 1.80
N PHE A 94 2.39 11.98 1.01
CA PHE A 94 1.77 12.61 -0.15
C PHE A 94 0.42 11.99 -0.49
N ALA A 95 -0.45 12.75 -1.15
CA ALA A 95 -1.69 12.24 -1.69
C ALA A 95 -1.51 11.95 -3.19
N PRO A 96 -1.48 10.68 -3.64
CA PRO A 96 -1.29 10.36 -5.06
C PRO A 96 -2.35 11.02 -5.96
N ALA A 97 -3.59 11.09 -5.48
CA ALA A 97 -4.69 11.76 -6.19
C ALA A 97 -4.53 13.28 -6.31
N ALA A 98 -3.77 13.94 -5.41
CA ALA A 98 -3.48 15.37 -5.53
C ALA A 98 -2.39 15.63 -6.58
N LEU A 99 -1.43 14.71 -6.73
CA LEU A 99 -0.37 14.82 -7.73
C LEU A 99 -0.83 14.39 -9.13
N LYS A 100 -1.80 13.47 -9.18
CA LYS A 100 -2.32 12.86 -10.40
C LYS A 100 -3.86 12.80 -10.34
N PRO A 101 -4.54 13.95 -10.46
CA PRO A 101 -5.99 14.05 -10.28
C PRO A 101 -6.79 13.21 -11.28
N ASP A 102 -6.29 13.11 -12.51
CA ASP A 102 -6.90 12.29 -13.58
C ASP A 102 -6.50 10.80 -13.52
N GLY A 103 -5.68 10.43 -12.53
CA GLY A 103 -5.15 9.08 -12.37
C GLY A 103 -6.10 8.12 -11.63
N PRO A 104 -5.72 6.83 -11.52
CA PRO A 104 -6.54 5.81 -10.86
C PRO A 104 -6.61 5.99 -9.32
N TYR A 105 -5.99 7.03 -8.78
CA TYR A 105 -5.82 7.24 -7.34
C TYR A 105 -7.03 7.88 -6.67
N ALA A 106 -7.79 8.69 -7.41
CA ALA A 106 -9.03 9.29 -6.92
C ALA A 106 -10.20 8.29 -6.93
N GLN A 107 -10.13 7.27 -7.80
CA GLN A 107 -11.19 6.29 -7.96
C GLN A 107 -11.28 5.38 -6.72
N GLY A 108 -12.52 5.07 -6.31
CA GLY A 108 -12.79 4.18 -5.18
C GLY A 108 -12.10 2.83 -5.35
N GLY A 109 -11.53 2.30 -4.27
CA GLY A 109 -10.77 1.06 -4.31
C GLY A 109 -9.63 1.05 -3.31
N THR A 110 -9.29 -0.13 -2.80
CA THR A 110 -8.26 -0.32 -1.76
C THR A 110 -6.90 -0.73 -2.32
N LEU A 111 -6.80 -0.98 -3.64
CA LEU A 111 -5.58 -1.41 -4.31
C LEU A 111 -5.45 -0.72 -5.67
N VAL A 112 -4.27 -0.19 -5.96
CA VAL A 112 -3.93 0.44 -7.24
C VAL A 112 -2.54 -0.02 -7.68
N TYR A 113 -2.45 -0.59 -8.88
CA TYR A 113 -1.16 -0.80 -9.55
C TYR A 113 -0.74 0.50 -10.20
N VAL A 114 0.38 1.07 -9.75
CA VAL A 114 0.84 2.39 -10.22
C VAL A 114 1.45 2.22 -11.61
N PRO A 115 1.02 3.01 -12.62
CA PRO A 115 1.69 3.05 -13.91
C PRO A 115 3.16 3.43 -13.76
N THR A 116 4.04 2.84 -14.58
CA THR A 116 5.48 3.09 -14.51
C THR A 116 5.84 4.57 -14.63
N ALA A 117 5.15 5.32 -15.50
CA ALA A 117 5.37 6.76 -15.65
C ALA A 117 5.10 7.53 -14.34
N ASP A 118 4.00 7.23 -13.66
CA ASP A 118 3.66 7.89 -12.39
C ASP A 118 4.61 7.47 -11.26
N ALA A 119 5.08 6.22 -11.26
CA ALA A 119 6.10 5.77 -10.32
C ALA A 119 7.41 6.55 -10.48
N ILE A 120 7.86 6.78 -11.73
CA ILE A 120 9.04 7.60 -12.04
C ILE A 120 8.84 9.03 -11.52
N ASP A 121 7.66 9.62 -11.75
CA ASP A 121 7.37 10.98 -11.27
C ASP A 121 7.41 11.09 -9.74
N PHE A 122 6.87 10.10 -9.03
CA PHE A 122 6.93 10.07 -7.57
C PHE A 122 8.35 9.94 -7.04
N ILE A 123 9.21 9.17 -7.71
CA ILE A 123 10.63 9.04 -7.37
C ILE A 123 11.34 10.37 -7.61
N ALA A 124 11.17 10.97 -8.80
CA ALA A 124 11.81 12.23 -9.17
C ALA A 124 11.41 13.38 -8.25
N ALA A 125 10.17 13.38 -7.74
CA ALA A 125 9.66 14.35 -6.77
C ALA A 125 10.06 14.05 -5.30
N GLY A 126 10.86 13.00 -5.07
CA GLY A 126 11.40 12.63 -3.76
C GLY A 126 10.40 11.96 -2.81
N HIS A 127 9.25 11.51 -3.29
CA HIS A 127 8.19 10.95 -2.45
C HIS A 127 8.47 9.53 -1.96
N LEU A 128 9.38 8.81 -2.63
CA LEU A 128 9.68 7.40 -2.33
C LEU A 128 11.03 7.20 -1.63
N SER A 129 11.71 8.27 -1.20
CA SER A 129 12.91 8.15 -0.37
C SER A 129 12.53 7.85 1.09
N PRO A 130 13.11 6.83 1.77
CA PRO A 130 14.34 6.09 1.42
C PRO A 130 14.12 4.68 0.86
N ILE A 131 12.96 4.38 0.26
CA ILE A 131 12.60 3.01 -0.17
C ILE A 131 13.47 2.52 -1.34
N LEU A 132 13.90 3.47 -2.18
CA LEU A 132 14.65 3.28 -3.42
C LEU A 132 15.93 4.13 -3.41
#